data_AF-A0A4S8VU83-F1
#
_entry.id   AF-A0A4S8VU83-F1
#
_cell.length_a   1.000
_cell.length_b   1.000
_cell.length_c   1.000
_cell.angle_alpha   90.00
_cell.angle_beta   90.00
_cell.angle_gamma   90.00
#
_symmetry.space_group_name_H-M   'P 1'
#
loop_
_entity.id
_entity.type
_entity.pdbx_description
1 polymer ?
#
loop_
_entity_poly.entity_id
_entity_poly.type
_entity_poly.pdbx_seq_one_letter_code
_entity_poly.pdbx_strand_id
1 'polypeptide(L)'
;MGLIKGGSVRLEFASIINRLSCYISTSTITSTSTTMSAPVAMKHFAQAQKEYKPPLIANENAFLGDVYSSDQTNPEHPISCGFYRLEKGTPLVYTYTYDEMKIIVEGQYTISDETGNKVEAKPGDVFFFPKGSTITFTTEDYGLAFYTGARKEGAA
;
A
#
# COMPACT_ATOMS: atom_id res chain seq x y z
N MET A 1 -26.49 86.78 -44.57
CA MET A 1 -26.52 86.99 -43.11
C MET A 1 -27.84 86.44 -42.59
N GLY A 2 -27.82 85.51 -41.64
CA GLY A 2 -29.01 84.96 -40.98
C GLY A 2 -29.39 83.55 -41.46
N LEU A 3 -29.73 82.59 -40.60
CA LEU A 3 -29.62 82.49 -39.14
C LEU A 3 -29.79 81.00 -38.82
N ILE A 4 -28.99 80.47 -37.92
CA ILE A 4 -29.00 79.09 -37.41
C ILE A 4 -30.28 78.76 -36.62
N LYS A 5 -30.91 77.62 -36.92
CA LYS A 5 -31.73 76.76 -36.04
C LYS A 5 -31.49 75.32 -36.57
N GLY A 6 -31.05 74.29 -35.85
CA GLY A 6 -31.19 73.98 -34.43
C GLY A 6 -32.32 72.96 -34.27
N GLY A 7 -32.00 71.66 -34.20
CA GLY A 7 -32.89 70.70 -33.52
C GLY A 7 -33.11 69.32 -34.14
N SER A 8 -32.43 68.34 -33.54
CA SER A 8 -32.90 66.99 -33.22
C SER A 8 -32.86 65.86 -34.27
N VAL A 9 -31.96 64.94 -33.97
CA VAL A 9 -31.71 63.63 -34.58
C VAL A 9 -32.75 62.61 -34.10
N ARG A 10 -33.35 61.86 -35.01
CA ARG A 10 -33.72 60.46 -34.73
C ARG A 10 -33.63 59.65 -36.02
N LEU A 11 -32.54 58.91 -36.12
CA LEU A 11 -32.21 57.98 -37.19
C LEU A 11 -33.15 56.77 -37.12
N GLU A 12 -33.78 56.44 -38.25
CA GLU A 12 -34.36 55.13 -38.54
C GLU A 12 -33.26 54.07 -38.50
N PHE A 13 -33.34 53.05 -37.65
CA PHE A 13 -32.65 51.77 -37.85
C PHE A 13 -33.26 50.72 -36.91
N ALA A 14 -34.20 49.92 -37.40
CA ALA A 14 -34.53 48.62 -36.81
C ALA A 14 -35.27 47.74 -37.83
N SER A 15 -34.64 47.50 -38.98
CA SER A 15 -34.93 46.35 -39.83
C SER A 15 -33.69 45.47 -39.81
N ILE A 16 -33.89 44.17 -39.64
CA ILE A 16 -32.90 43.09 -39.70
C ILE A 16 -32.03 42.97 -38.43
N ILE A 17 -32.45 42.07 -37.52
CA ILE A 17 -31.66 40.99 -36.88
C ILE A 17 -32.66 40.26 -35.97
N ASN A 18 -33.54 39.44 -36.56
CA ASN A 18 -34.34 38.50 -35.79
C ASN A 18 -34.48 37.20 -36.57
N ARG A 19 -33.36 36.53 -36.83
CA ARG A 19 -33.32 35.17 -37.41
C ARG A 19 -31.96 34.46 -37.31
N LEU A 20 -31.20 34.71 -36.25
CA LEU A 20 -30.12 33.82 -35.82
C LEU A 20 -30.17 33.66 -34.30
N SER A 21 -31.19 32.97 -33.79
CA SER A 21 -31.00 32.17 -32.57
C SER A 21 -30.28 30.90 -33.00
N CYS A 22 -29.03 31.09 -33.42
CA CYS A 22 -28.11 30.02 -33.76
C CYS A 22 -27.65 29.42 -32.44
N TYR A 23 -28.00 28.15 -32.28
CA TYR A 23 -27.37 27.13 -31.44
C TYR A 23 -25.97 27.51 -30.91
N ILE A 24 -25.88 28.20 -29.77
CA ILE A 24 -24.65 28.23 -28.97
C ILE A 24 -24.92 27.34 -27.75
N SER A 25 -24.75 26.05 -27.97
CA SER A 25 -24.49 25.12 -26.87
C SER A 25 -23.13 25.51 -26.30
N THR A 26 -23.12 26.12 -25.11
CA THR A 26 -21.91 26.39 -24.34
C THR A 26 -21.30 25.06 -23.91
N SER A 27 -20.51 24.44 -24.79
CA SER A 27 -19.63 23.34 -24.41
C SER A 27 -18.53 23.93 -23.53
N THR A 28 -18.71 23.80 -22.22
CA THR A 28 -17.68 24.04 -21.22
C THR A 28 -16.51 23.12 -21.56
N ILE A 29 -15.44 23.68 -22.12
CA ILE A 29 -14.19 22.96 -22.28
C ILE A 29 -13.62 22.81 -20.87
N THR A 30 -13.96 21.71 -20.21
CA THR A 30 -13.24 21.26 -19.02
C THR A 30 -11.85 20.87 -19.51
N SER A 31 -10.89 21.78 -19.37
CA SER A 31 -9.47 21.47 -19.46
C SER A 31 -9.18 20.40 -18.42
N THR A 32 -9.14 19.14 -18.86
CA THR A 32 -8.59 18.05 -18.07
C THR A 32 -7.10 18.32 -17.98
N SER A 33 -6.72 19.12 -16.98
CA SER A 33 -5.37 19.16 -16.44
C SER A 33 -5.04 17.74 -16.04
N THR A 34 -4.38 17.01 -16.95
CA THR A 34 -3.77 15.73 -16.64
C THR A 34 -2.62 16.06 -15.71
N THR A 35 -2.90 16.01 -14.40
CA THR A 35 -1.87 16.10 -13.38
C THR A 35 -0.98 14.88 -13.59
N MET A 36 0.14 15.05 -14.31
CA MET A 36 1.13 14.00 -14.40
C MET A 36 1.62 13.74 -12.97
N SER A 37 1.24 12.61 -12.38
CA SER A 37 1.73 12.23 -11.07
C SER A 37 3.24 12.16 -11.13
N ALA A 38 3.93 12.80 -10.19
CA ALA A 38 5.38 12.70 -10.10
C ALA A 38 5.82 11.22 -10.00
N PRO A 39 7.00 10.86 -10.53
CA PRO A 39 7.51 9.50 -10.43
C PRO A 39 7.56 9.02 -8.96
N VAL A 40 7.06 7.81 -8.69
CA VAL A 40 7.10 7.20 -7.36
C VAL A 40 8.46 6.53 -7.15
N ALA A 41 9.17 6.92 -6.10
CA ALA A 41 10.49 6.38 -5.78
C ALA A 41 10.41 5.05 -5.00
N MET A 42 11.29 4.11 -5.34
CA MET A 42 11.51 2.89 -4.56
C MET A 42 12.13 3.18 -3.19
N LYS A 43 11.95 2.24 -2.25
CA LYS A 43 12.63 2.25 -0.94
C LYS A 43 13.73 1.19 -0.92
N HIS A 44 14.90 1.55 -0.41
CA HIS A 44 16.04 0.65 -0.26
C HIS A 44 16.44 0.57 1.21
N PHE A 45 16.57 -0.66 1.71
CA PHE A 45 16.99 -0.96 3.08
C PHE A 45 18.27 -1.78 3.01
N ALA A 46 19.40 -1.09 3.09
CA ALA A 46 20.71 -1.72 2.91
C ALA A 46 20.96 -2.78 4.01
N GLN A 47 21.30 -4.00 3.60
CA GLN A 47 21.69 -5.09 4.50
C GLN A 47 20.66 -5.38 5.63
N ALA A 48 19.36 -5.16 5.38
CA ALA A 48 18.33 -5.26 6.41
C ALA A 48 18.31 -6.60 7.15
N GLN A 49 18.61 -7.72 6.47
CA GLN A 49 18.74 -9.05 7.11
C GLN A 49 19.75 -9.06 8.26
N LYS A 50 20.85 -8.30 8.15
CA LYS A 50 21.91 -8.25 9.16
C LYS A 50 21.71 -7.15 10.19
N GLU A 51 21.28 -5.97 9.74
CA GLU A 51 21.27 -4.75 10.56
C GLU A 51 19.96 -4.57 11.33
N TYR A 52 18.83 -5.04 10.78
CA TYR A 52 17.54 -4.90 11.43
C TYR A 52 17.41 -5.90 12.57
N LYS A 53 17.08 -5.39 13.76
CA LYS A 53 16.86 -6.19 14.97
C LYS A 53 15.38 -6.12 15.34
N PRO A 54 14.59 -7.15 15.01
CA PRO A 54 13.18 -7.19 15.35
C PRO A 54 12.97 -7.02 16.87
N PRO A 55 11.96 -6.25 17.31
CA PRO A 55 11.62 -6.17 18.73
C PRO A 55 11.01 -7.50 19.23
N LEU A 56 11.07 -7.73 20.54
CA LEU A 56 10.39 -8.85 21.19
C LEU A 56 8.87 -8.62 21.14
N ILE A 57 8.11 -9.62 20.69
CA ILE A 57 6.65 -9.54 20.55
C ILE A 57 5.87 -10.48 21.47
N ALA A 58 6.46 -11.61 21.85
CA ALA A 58 5.78 -12.61 22.63
C ALA A 58 6.78 -13.48 23.40
N ASN A 59 6.28 -14.04 24.51
CA ASN A 59 7.04 -14.89 25.41
C ASN A 59 8.34 -14.16 25.85
N GLU A 60 9.47 -14.82 25.67
CA GLU A 60 10.81 -14.34 25.98
C GLU A 60 11.78 -14.50 24.78
N ASN A 61 11.30 -15.08 23.68
CA ASN A 61 12.14 -15.62 22.61
C ASN A 61 11.62 -15.35 21.18
N ALA A 62 10.43 -14.74 21.02
CA ALA A 62 9.85 -14.46 19.71
C ALA A 62 9.96 -12.97 19.36
N PHE A 63 10.69 -12.66 18.29
CA PHE A 63 10.97 -11.30 17.85
C PHE A 63 10.44 -11.09 16.43
N LEU A 64 9.65 -10.04 16.21
CA LEU A 64 9.07 -9.75 14.91
C LEU A 64 8.97 -8.24 14.73
N GLY A 65 9.36 -7.77 13.55
CA GLY A 65 9.30 -6.34 13.24
C GLY A 65 9.17 -6.10 11.76
N ASP A 66 8.41 -5.06 11.42
CA ASP A 66 8.27 -4.56 10.05
C ASP A 66 9.51 -3.73 9.68
N VAL A 67 10.09 -4.04 8.53
CA VAL A 67 11.11 -3.20 7.88
C VAL A 67 10.41 -2.14 7.03
N TYR A 68 9.30 -2.50 6.39
CA TYR A 68 8.50 -1.57 5.60
C TYR A 68 7.03 -2.02 5.51
N SER A 69 6.15 -1.02 5.39
CA SER A 69 4.73 -1.21 5.07
C SER A 69 4.32 -0.25 3.95
N SER A 70 3.46 -0.71 3.05
CA SER A 70 2.92 0.11 1.97
C SER A 70 1.62 0.83 2.35
N ASP A 71 1.17 0.79 3.60
CA ASP A 71 -0.11 1.37 4.03
C ASP A 71 -0.26 2.88 3.80
N GLN A 72 0.84 3.63 3.80
CA GLN A 72 0.82 5.05 3.45
C GLN A 72 0.51 5.31 1.97
N THR A 73 0.86 4.38 1.07
CA THR A 73 0.68 4.54 -0.38
C THR A 73 -0.43 3.65 -0.96
N ASN A 74 -0.80 2.58 -0.25
CA ASN A 74 -1.87 1.65 -0.58
C ASN A 74 -2.62 1.24 0.71
N PRO A 75 -3.46 2.13 1.26
CA PRO A 75 -4.13 1.88 2.53
C PRO A 75 -5.22 0.80 2.50
N GLU A 76 -5.74 0.45 1.30
CA GLU A 76 -6.79 -0.56 1.14
C GLU A 76 -6.22 -1.98 1.06
N HIS A 77 -5.08 -2.14 0.38
CA HIS A 77 -4.41 -3.43 0.22
C HIS A 77 -2.91 -3.35 0.56
N PRO A 78 -2.58 -3.01 1.82
CA PRO A 78 -1.20 -2.88 2.23
C PRO A 78 -0.50 -4.24 2.28
N ILE A 79 0.79 -4.21 2.00
CA ILE A 79 1.71 -5.28 2.34
C ILE A 79 2.72 -4.74 3.34
N SER A 80 3.01 -5.54 4.37
CA SER A 80 4.10 -5.29 5.30
C SER A 80 5.11 -6.42 5.20
N CYS A 81 6.39 -6.07 5.23
CA CYS A 81 7.47 -7.03 5.19
C CYS A 81 8.49 -6.75 6.29
N GLY A 82 9.18 -7.80 6.71
CA GLY A 82 10.18 -7.67 7.76
C GLY A 82 10.80 -8.99 8.13
N PHE A 83 11.31 -9.06 9.35
CA PHE A 83 11.99 -10.25 9.85
C PHE A 83 11.30 -10.80 11.09
N TYR A 84 11.16 -12.12 11.11
CA TYR A 84 10.74 -12.89 12.26
C TYR A 84 11.93 -13.72 12.73
N ARG A 85 12.36 -13.51 13.97
CA ARG A 85 13.39 -14.29 14.64
C ARG A 85 12.74 -15.07 15.78
N LEU A 86 13.08 -16.34 15.88
CA LEU A 86 12.73 -17.16 17.03
C LEU A 86 14.01 -17.70 17.62
N GLU A 87 14.19 -17.51 18.92
CA GLU A 87 15.22 -18.19 19.70
C GLU A 87 14.62 -19.44 20.35
N LYS A 88 15.47 -20.38 20.77
CA LYS A 88 15.05 -21.55 21.55
C LYS A 88 14.29 -21.10 22.80
N GLY A 89 13.11 -21.67 23.01
CA GLY A 89 12.28 -21.35 24.16
C GLY A 89 10.84 -21.79 23.95
N THR A 90 9.91 -21.02 24.50
CA THR A 90 8.48 -21.29 24.39
C THR A 90 8.02 -21.31 22.91
N PRO A 91 7.26 -22.33 22.47
CA PRO A 91 6.68 -22.35 21.13
C PRO A 91 5.83 -21.12 20.86
N LEU A 92 5.91 -20.57 19.65
CA LEU A 92 4.97 -19.55 19.21
C LEU A 92 3.83 -20.23 18.44
N VAL A 93 2.61 -20.11 18.95
CA VAL A 93 1.40 -20.54 18.25
C VAL A 93 0.65 -19.30 17.80
N TYR A 94 0.38 -19.20 16.51
CA TYR A 94 -0.25 -18.02 15.92
C TYR A 94 -1.34 -18.40 14.91
N THR A 95 -2.52 -17.83 15.07
CA THR A 95 -3.62 -17.92 14.11
C THR A 95 -3.58 -16.72 13.17
N TYR A 96 -3.31 -16.97 11.91
CA TYR A 96 -3.17 -15.95 10.88
C TYR A 96 -4.50 -15.24 10.58
N THR A 97 -4.53 -13.91 10.69
CA THR A 97 -5.72 -13.10 10.33
C THR A 97 -5.64 -12.51 8.92
N TYR A 98 -4.53 -12.75 8.24
CA TYR A 98 -4.19 -12.33 6.87
C TYR A 98 -3.31 -13.40 6.21
N ASP A 99 -3.18 -13.32 4.89
CA ASP A 99 -2.27 -14.18 4.13
C ASP A 99 -0.82 -13.70 4.28
N GLU A 100 0.10 -14.63 4.50
CA GLU A 100 1.53 -14.33 4.65
C GLU A 100 2.40 -15.34 3.89
N MET A 101 3.49 -14.86 3.29
CA MET A 101 4.59 -15.71 2.82
C MET A 101 5.84 -15.46 3.65
N LYS A 102 6.63 -16.52 3.85
CA LYS A 102 7.95 -16.44 4.49
C LYS A 102 9.00 -17.21 3.70
N ILE A 103 10.25 -16.76 3.77
CA ILE A 103 11.43 -17.56 3.42
C ILE A 103 12.35 -17.64 4.63
N ILE A 104 12.83 -18.83 4.95
CA ILE A 104 13.84 -19.01 6.00
C ILE A 104 15.18 -18.56 5.44
N VAL A 105 15.85 -17.65 6.13
CA VAL A 105 17.12 -17.05 5.66
C VAL A 105 18.30 -17.48 6.52
N GLU A 106 18.09 -17.81 7.79
CA GLU A 106 19.13 -18.31 8.72
C GLU A 106 18.53 -19.29 9.73
N GLY A 107 19.40 -20.10 10.34
CA GLY A 107 19.03 -21.04 11.39
C GLY A 107 18.08 -22.13 10.92
N GLN A 108 17.17 -22.55 11.79
CA GLN A 108 16.19 -23.60 11.52
C GLN A 108 14.91 -23.38 12.31
N TYR A 109 13.81 -23.93 11.78
CA TYR A 109 12.55 -24.02 12.49
C TYR A 109 11.98 -25.42 12.36
N THR A 110 11.18 -25.82 13.33
CA THR A 110 10.16 -26.83 13.15
C THR A 110 8.83 -26.10 13.04
N ILE A 111 8.14 -26.23 11.90
CA ILE A 111 6.89 -25.54 11.60
C ILE A 111 5.80 -26.58 11.40
N SER A 112 4.67 -26.41 12.08
CA SER A 112 3.53 -27.33 11.98
C SER A 112 2.18 -26.63 11.99
N ASP A 113 1.15 -27.30 11.46
CA ASP A 113 -0.22 -26.81 11.42
C ASP A 113 -1.22 -27.80 12.04
N GLU A 114 -2.47 -27.36 12.18
CA GLU A 114 -3.56 -28.17 12.76
C GLU A 114 -4.03 -29.33 11.86
N THR A 115 -3.56 -29.39 10.60
CA THR A 115 -3.87 -30.50 9.69
C THR A 115 -2.89 -31.66 9.81
N GLY A 116 -1.85 -31.50 10.64
CA GLY A 116 -0.81 -32.50 10.87
C GLY A 116 0.41 -32.34 9.98
N ASN A 117 0.50 -31.28 9.16
CA ASN A 117 1.75 -30.99 8.45
C ASN A 117 2.82 -30.57 9.46
N LYS A 118 4.03 -31.08 9.26
CA LYS A 118 5.20 -30.72 10.06
C LYS A 118 6.44 -30.74 9.18
N VAL A 119 7.22 -29.66 9.22
CA VAL A 119 8.40 -29.47 8.39
C VAL A 119 9.57 -29.00 9.27
N GLU A 120 10.72 -29.64 9.11
CA GLU A 120 12.00 -29.16 9.64
C GLU A 120 12.62 -28.19 8.62
N ALA A 121 12.26 -26.93 8.75
CA ALA A 121 12.56 -25.85 7.81
C ALA A 121 14.01 -25.35 7.94
N LYS A 122 14.63 -25.09 6.79
CA LYS A 122 16.05 -24.69 6.64
C LYS A 122 16.18 -23.48 5.72
N PRO A 123 17.35 -22.81 5.71
CA PRO A 123 17.57 -21.65 4.85
C PRO A 123 17.30 -21.98 3.37
N GLY A 124 16.48 -21.17 2.73
CA GLY A 124 15.99 -21.37 1.36
C GLY A 124 14.56 -21.93 1.26
N ASP A 125 14.01 -22.49 2.33
CA ASP A 125 12.62 -22.98 2.32
C ASP A 125 11.61 -21.82 2.34
N VAL A 126 10.54 -21.97 1.57
CA VAL A 126 9.47 -20.98 1.42
C VAL A 126 8.15 -21.54 1.96
N PHE A 127 7.43 -20.71 2.70
CA PHE A 127 6.13 -21.05 3.29
C PHE A 127 5.06 -20.05 2.85
N PHE A 128 3.85 -20.56 2.71
CA PHE A 128 2.63 -19.77 2.60
C PHE A 128 1.72 -20.14 3.77
N PHE A 129 1.27 -19.14 4.51
CA PHE A 129 0.37 -19.27 5.63
C PHE A 129 -0.96 -18.58 5.26
N PRO A 130 -2.00 -19.36 4.92
CA PRO A 130 -3.28 -18.78 4.56
C PRO A 130 -3.98 -18.19 5.78
N LYS A 131 -4.74 -17.12 5.58
CA LYS A 131 -5.65 -16.56 6.57
C LYS A 131 -6.55 -17.65 7.16
N GLY A 132 -6.62 -17.70 8.48
CA GLY A 132 -7.39 -18.67 9.26
C GLY A 132 -6.60 -19.91 9.66
N SER A 133 -5.37 -20.11 9.15
CA SER A 133 -4.51 -21.20 9.63
C SER A 133 -3.87 -20.88 10.98
N THR A 134 -3.79 -21.88 11.86
CA THR A 134 -3.00 -21.82 13.09
C THR A 134 -1.69 -22.58 12.89
N ILE A 135 -0.58 -21.86 13.08
CA ILE A 135 0.77 -22.39 12.86
C ILE A 135 1.53 -22.39 14.18
N THR A 136 2.21 -23.48 14.46
CA THR A 136 3.13 -23.61 15.60
C THR A 136 4.56 -23.58 15.10
N PHE A 137 5.35 -22.67 15.67
CA PHE A 137 6.78 -22.51 15.40
C PHE A 137 7.60 -22.90 16.64
N THR A 138 8.59 -23.78 16.43
CA THR A 138 9.64 -24.07 17.42
C THR A 138 11.01 -24.04 16.76
N THR A 139 12.07 -23.96 17.56
CA THR A 139 13.46 -24.11 17.10
C THR A 139 14.30 -24.74 18.20
N GLU A 140 15.35 -25.47 17.82
CA GLU A 140 16.29 -26.09 18.77
C GLU A 140 17.39 -25.13 19.23
N ASP A 141 17.63 -24.07 18.46
CA ASP A 141 18.64 -23.03 18.69
C ASP A 141 18.09 -21.65 18.30
N TYR A 142 18.08 -21.31 17.01
CA TYR A 142 17.41 -20.12 16.50
C TYR A 142 16.96 -20.29 15.05
N GLY A 143 16.09 -19.39 14.61
CA GLY A 143 15.75 -19.21 13.20
C GLY A 143 15.53 -17.74 12.86
N LEU A 144 15.78 -17.38 11.61
CA LEU A 144 15.44 -16.07 11.04
C LEU A 144 14.69 -16.28 9.72
N ALA A 145 13.54 -15.64 9.58
CA ALA A 145 12.75 -15.65 8.36
C ALA A 145 12.45 -14.22 7.89
N PHE A 146 12.58 -13.98 6.58
CA PHE A 146 11.97 -12.82 5.95
C PHE A 146 10.50 -13.13 5.66
N TYR A 147 9.61 -12.18 5.88
CA TYR A 147 8.19 -12.34 5.61
C TYR A 147 7.59 -11.20 4.81
N THR A 148 6.45 -11.47 4.19
CA THR A 148 5.53 -10.46 3.65
C THR A 148 4.10 -10.89 3.96
N GLY A 149 3.35 -10.02 4.63
CA GLY A 149 1.95 -10.24 4.99
C GLY A 149 1.04 -9.17 4.39
N ALA A 150 -0.17 -9.59 3.98
CA ALA A 150 -1.22 -8.71 3.46
C ALA A 150 -1.94 -7.94 4.58
N ARG A 151 -1.18 -7.08 5.28
CA ARG A 151 -1.66 -6.29 6.42
C ARG A 151 -1.01 -4.91 6.48
N LYS A 152 -1.52 -4.07 7.38
CA LYS A 152 -0.92 -2.78 7.77
C LYS A 152 0.26 -3.01 8.72
N GLU A 153 1.10 -1.98 8.89
CA GLU A 153 2.19 -2.00 9.86
C GLU A 153 1.67 -2.30 11.28
N GLY A 154 2.42 -3.11 12.03
CA GLY A 154 2.11 -3.42 13.43
C GLY A 154 0.85 -4.27 13.67
N ALA A 155 0.20 -4.79 12.62
CA ALA A 155 -0.97 -5.66 12.74
C ALA A 155 -0.64 -7.15 12.72
N ALA A 156 0.62 -7.51 13.00
CA ALA A 156 1.04 -8.91 13.20
C ALA A 156 0.67 -9.40 14.60
#